data_AF-A0A0Q6RP96-F1
#
_entry.id   AF-A0A0Q6RP96-F1
#
_cell.length_a   1.000
_cell.length_b   1.000
_cell.length_c   1.000
_cell.angle_alpha   90.00
_cell.angle_beta   90.00
_cell.angle_gamma   90.00
#
_symmetry.space_group_name_H-M   'P 1'
#
loop_
_entity.id
_entity.type
_entity.pdbx_description
1 polymer ?
#
loop_
_entity_poly.entity_id
_entity_poly.type
_entity_poly.pdbx_seq_one_letter_code
_entity_poly.pdbx_strand_id
1 'polypeptide(L)' 'MALRAIGIDELDGFQLDGSNQLYWRGQTVVLEQRLRLEGYQIVLATIGAVGALLAGIHPFLVSFGTL' A
#
# COMPACT_ATOMS: atom_id res chain seq x y z
N MET A 1 -9.46 -0.97 20.81
CA MET A 1 -9.57 -2.44 20.77
C MET A 1 -8.62 -2.99 21.81
N ALA A 2 -9.10 -3.84 22.72
CA ALA A 2 -8.26 -4.45 23.76
C ALA A 2 -7.62 -5.73 23.20
N LEU A 3 -6.31 -5.91 23.42
CA LEU A 3 -5.61 -7.16 23.09
C LEU A 3 -6.12 -8.26 24.03
N ARG A 4 -6.74 -9.30 23.46
CA ARG A 4 -7.14 -10.52 24.19
C ARG A 4 -6.02 -11.55 24.05
N ALA A 5 -5.56 -12.10 25.17
CA ALA A 5 -4.62 -13.22 25.16
C ALA A 5 -5.33 -14.48 24.61
N ILE A 6 -4.71 -15.13 23.64
CA ILE A 6 -5.18 -16.40 23.06
C ILE A 6 -4.90 -17.52 24.07
N GLY A 7 -5.95 -18.32 24.36
CA GLY A 7 -5.85 -19.52 25.20
C GLY A 7 -5.17 -20.68 24.46
N ILE A 8 -4.64 -21.65 25.22
CA ILE A 8 -3.93 -22.81 24.65
C ILE A 8 -4.84 -23.69 23.78
N ASP A 9 -6.11 -23.77 24.16
CA ASP A 9 -7.21 -24.44 23.45
C ASP A 9 -7.59 -23.75 22.13
N GLU A 10 -7.31 -22.45 22.00
CA GLU A 10 -7.53 -21.72 20.75
C GLU A 10 -6.39 -21.91 19.73
N LEU A 11 -5.25 -22.49 20.15
CA LEU A 11 -4.11 -22.80 19.27
C LEU A 11 -4.41 -23.95 18.29
N ASP A 12 -5.26 -24.90 18.67
CA ASP A 12 -5.66 -26.01 17.80
C ASP A 12 -6.42 -25.55 16.54
N GLY A 13 -6.90 -24.30 16.54
CA GLY A 13 -7.57 -23.69 15.40
C GLY A 13 -6.62 -23.12 14.34
N PHE A 14 -5.31 -23.15 14.56
CA PHE A 14 -4.32 -22.71 13.57
C PHE A 14 -4.11 -23.78 12.50
N GLN A 15 -4.31 -23.39 11.25
CA GLN A 15 -4.09 -24.23 10.09
C GLN A 15 -3.13 -23.53 9.15
N LEU A 16 -2.23 -24.29 8.54
CA LEU A 16 -1.36 -23.79 7.48
C LEU A 16 -1.93 -24.29 6.16
N ASP A 17 -2.17 -23.38 5.23
CA ASP A 17 -2.48 -23.74 3.85
C ASP A 17 -1.22 -24.23 3.12
N GLY A 18 -1.38 -24.92 1.98
CA GLY A 18 -0.29 -25.36 1.11
C GLY A 18 0.62 -24.23 0.60
N SER A 19 0.14 -22.98 0.68
CA SER A 19 0.92 -21.76 0.39
C SER A 19 1.67 -21.20 1.60
N ASN A 20 1.75 -21.95 2.71
CA ASN A 20 2.40 -21.57 3.97
C ASN A 20 1.79 -20.31 4.63
N GLN A 21 0.51 -20.03 4.36
CA GLN A 21 -0.25 -18.95 4.98
C GLN A 21 -0.97 -19.48 6.23
N LEU A 22 -0.92 -18.69 7.31
CA LEU A 22 -1.55 -19.04 8.59
C LEU A 22 -3.02 -18.62 8.58
N TYR A 23 -3.89 -19.59 8.85
CA TYR A 23 -5.32 -19.40 9.03
C TYR A 23 -5.70 -19.74 10.47
N TRP A 24 -6.65 -19.00 11.03
CA TRP A 24 -7.25 -19.28 12.32
C TRP A 24 -8.74 -19.46 12.13
N ARG A 25 -9.26 -20.67 12.40
CA ARG A 25 -10.67 -21.04 12.21
C ARG A 25 -11.24 -20.64 10.83
N GLY A 26 -10.44 -20.80 9.77
CA GLY A 26 -10.83 -20.46 8.40
C GLY A 26 -10.70 -18.97 8.02
N GLN A 27 -10.21 -18.10 8.92
CA GLN A 27 -9.88 -16.71 8.61
C GLN A 27 -8.37 -16.51 8.48
N THR A 28 -7.93 -15.78 7.46
CA THR A 28 -6.51 -15.49 7.24
C THR A 28 -5.95 -14.65 8.38
N VAL A 29 -4.92 -15.15 9.06
CA VAL A 29 -4.22 -14.43 10.12
C VAL A 29 -3.15 -13.56 9.46
N VAL A 30 -3.43 -12.27 9.38
CA VAL A 30 -2.47 -11.28 8.88
C VAL A 30 -1.49 -10.96 10.01
N LEU A 31 -0.32 -11.61 10.02
CA LEU A 31 0.72 -11.37 11.03
C LEU A 31 1.37 -9.99 10.94
N GLU A 32 1.50 -9.44 9.73
CA GLU A 32 2.08 -8.12 9.50
C GLU A 32 1.13 -7.30 8.64
N GLN A 33 0.49 -6.30 9.24
CA GLN A 33 -0.05 -5.19 8.48
C GLN A 33 1.13 -4.30 8.05
N ARG A 34 1.82 -4.68 6.96
CA ARG A 34 2.80 -3.78 6.33
C ARG A 34 2.04 -2.58 5.78
N LEU A 35 2.08 -1.47 6.51
CA LEU A 35 1.73 -0.14 6.01
C LEU A 35 2.73 0.23 4.91
N ARG A 36 2.51 -0.28 3.70
CA ARG A 36 3.19 0.22 2.51
C ARG A 36 2.56 1.55 2.14
N LEU A 37 3.34 2.62 2.27
CA LEU A 37 3.02 3.97 1.77
C LEU A 37 3.03 4.05 0.23
N GLU A 38 2.80 2.93 -0.45
CA GLU A 38 2.91 2.79 -1.90
C GLU A 38 1.96 3.76 -2.61
N GLY A 39 0.73 3.91 -2.13
CA GLY A 39 -0.21 4.91 -2.64
C GLY A 39 0.31 6.35 -2.50
N TYR A 40 0.95 6.69 -1.37
CA TYR A 40 1.50 8.04 -1.16
C TYR A 40 2.69 8.32 -2.09
N GLN A 41 3.56 7.32 -2.28
CA GLN A 41 4.68 7.41 -3.22
C GLN A 41 4.20 7.61 -4.66
N ILE A 42 3.17 6.86 -5.08
CA ILE A 42 2.57 6.98 -6.41
C ILE A 42 1.98 8.38 -6.61
N VAL A 43 1.26 8.92 -5.62
CA VAL A 43 0.69 10.26 -5.70
C VAL A 43 1.77 11.33 -5.83
N LEU A 44 2.83 11.27 -5.00
CA LEU A 44 3.94 12.23 -5.11
C LEU A 44 4.66 12.13 -6.45
N ALA A 45 4.93 10.91 -6.92
CA ALA A 45 5.59 10.69 -8.20
C ALA A 45 4.75 11.27 -9.35
N THR A 46 3.43 11.10 -9.30
CA THR A 46 2.50 11.63 -10.30
C THR A 46 2.50 13.16 -10.29
N ILE A 47 2.41 13.80 -9.11
CA ILE A 47 2.44 15.26 -9.00
C ILE A 47 3.77 15.81 -9.51
N GLY A 48 4.89 15.19 -9.13
CA GLY A 48 6.22 15.58 -9.60
C GLY A 48 6.37 15.44 -11.12
N ALA A 49 5.90 14.34 -11.69
CA ALA A 49 5.94 14.10 -13.13
C ALA A 49 5.09 15.13 -13.91
N VAL A 50 3.87 15.41 -13.45
CA VAL A 50 3.00 16.42 -14.08
C VAL A 50 3.61 17.82 -13.96
N GLY A 51 4.14 18.17 -12.78
CA GLY A 51 4.82 19.45 -12.57
C GLY A 51 6.04 19.63 -13.48
N ALA A 52 6.87 18.60 -13.62
CA ALA A 52 8.02 18.61 -14.52
C ALA A 52 7.61 18.73 -15.99
N LEU A 53 6.53 18.04 -16.40
CA LEU A 53 6.00 18.10 -17.75
C LEU A 53 5.46 19.51 -18.07
N LEU A 54 4.68 20.11 -17.15
CA LEU A 54 4.18 21.48 -17.31
C LEU A 54 5.32 22.50 -17.35
N ALA A 55 6.32 22.37 -16.47
CA ALA A 55 7.51 23.22 -16.47
C ALA A 55 8.33 23.08 -17.75
N GLY A 56 8.39 21.87 -18.33
CA GLY A 56 9.04 21.62 -19.61
C GLY A 56 8.29 22.22 -20.80
N ILE A 57 6.96 22.19 -20.78
CA ILE A 57 6.11 22.73 -21.87
C ILE A 57 6.00 24.27 -21.80
N HIS A 58 6.00 24.85 -20.60
CA HIS A 58 5.86 26.30 -20.38
C HIS A 58 6.80 27.17 -21.25
N PRO A 59 8.13 26.95 -21.33
CA PRO A 59 9.00 27.79 -22.15
C PRO A 59 8.66 27.71 -23.65
N PHE A 60 8.15 26.58 -24.14
CA PHE A 60 7.71 26.46 -25.53
C PHE A 60 6.41 27.23 -25.75
N LEU A 61 5.41 27.10 -24.88
CA LEU A 61 4.14 27.83 -25.00
C LEU A 61 4.34 29.35 -24.98
N VAL A 62 5.25 29.85 -24.13
CA VAL A 62 5.67 31.27 -24.11
C VAL A 62 6.40 31.64 -25.40
N SER A 63 7.32 30.80 -25.87
CA SER A 63 8.07 31.06 -27.10
C SER A 63 7.18 31.06 -28.36
N PHE A 64 6.10 30.29 -28.37
CA PHE A 64 5.11 30.24 -29.45
C PHE A 64 4.03 31.34 -29.36
N GLY A 65 4.07 32.22 -28.33
CA GLY A 65 3.10 33.31 -28.16
C GLY A 65 1.67 32.86 -27.88
N THR A 66 1.50 31.59 -27.48
CA THR A 66 0.19 31.00 -27.14
C THR A 66 -0.20 31.24 -25.68
N LEU A 67 0.73 31.78 -24.88
CA LEU A 67 0.61 32.08 -23.45
C LEU A 67 1.31 33.40 -23.13
#